data_AF-A0A1A8QN99-F1
#
_entry.id   AF-A0A1A8QN99-F1
#
_cell.length_a   1.000
_cell.length_b   1.000
_cell.length_c   1.000
_cell.angle_alpha   90.00
_cell.angle_beta   90.00
_cell.angle_gamma   90.00
#
_symmetry.space_group_name_H-M   'P 1'
#
loop_
_entity.id
_entity.type
_entity.pdbx_description
1 polymer ?
#
loop_
_entity_poly.entity_id
_entity_poly.type
_entity_poly.pdbx_seq_one_letter_code
_entity_poly.pdbx_strand_id
1 'polypeptide(L)' 'LVKIAFLPFGYLIDQWRWRVFDGRTPPDKYNSEWWYLRTKYQGICPPTKRTEDQFDPGAKFHIPANVPYIRYFISFILQ' A
#
# COMPACT_ATOMS: atom_id res chain seq x y z
N LEU A 1 7.77 -18.87 -3.22
CA LEU A 1 6.57 -18.03 -2.98
C LEU A 1 6.88 -16.80 -2.11
N VAL A 2 7.57 -16.94 -0.98
CA VAL A 2 7.75 -15.85 0.02
C VAL A 2 8.47 -14.60 -0.51
N LYS A 3 9.59 -14.75 -1.26
CA LYS A 3 10.36 -13.59 -1.74
C LYS A 3 9.68 -12.82 -2.87
N ILE A 4 9.28 -13.51 -3.94
CA ILE A 4 8.73 -12.86 -5.15
C ILE A 4 7.35 -12.25 -4.91
N ALA A 5 6.46 -12.93 -4.18
CA ALA A 5 5.11 -12.43 -3.92
C ALA A 5 5.08 -11.17 -3.02
N PHE A 6 6.16 -10.94 -2.25
CA PHE A 6 6.27 -9.80 -1.36
C PHE A 6 6.67 -8.51 -2.08
N LEU A 7 7.51 -8.59 -3.12
CA LEU A 7 8.10 -7.41 -3.78
C LEU A 7 7.06 -6.35 -4.18
N PRO A 8 5.91 -6.69 -4.82
CA PRO A 8 4.96 -5.68 -5.20
C PRO A 8 4.27 -5.02 -3.99
N PHE A 9 4.05 -5.77 -2.90
CA PHE A 9 3.51 -5.23 -1.66
C PHE A 9 4.51 -4.35 -0.91
N GLY A 10 5.78 -4.75 -0.87
CA GLY A 10 6.87 -3.97 -0.28
C GLY A 10 7.03 -2.60 -0.95
N TYR A 11 6.81 -2.53 -2.26
CA TYR A 11 6.92 -1.30 -3.03
C TYR A 11 5.69 -0.38 -2.90
N LEU A 12 4.48 -0.93 -2.97
CA LEU A 12 3.27 -0.11 -3.10
C LEU A 12 2.90 0.67 -1.83
N ILE A 13 3.29 0.20 -0.64
CA ILE A 13 2.89 0.86 0.62
C ILE A 13 3.46 2.26 0.72
N ASP A 14 4.77 2.41 0.52
CA ASP A 14 5.38 3.73 0.60
C ASP A 14 5.06 4.58 -0.66
N GLN A 15 4.79 3.96 -1.82
CA GLN A 15 4.20 4.69 -2.97
C GLN A 15 2.86 5.36 -2.61
N TRP A 16 1.97 4.64 -1.90
CA TRP A 16 0.72 5.23 -1.40
C TRP A 16 0.99 6.34 -0.40
N ARG A 17 1.86 6.11 0.60
CA ARG A 17 2.18 7.12 1.63
C ARG A 17 2.81 8.38 1.05
N TRP A 18 3.73 8.26 0.10
CA TRP A 18 4.36 9.41 -0.54
C TRP A 18 3.33 10.26 -1.29
N ARG A 19 2.36 9.63 -1.97
CA ARG A 19 1.26 10.34 -2.63
C ARG A 19 0.30 11.02 -1.65
N VAL A 20 0.10 10.44 -0.46
CA VAL A 20 -0.66 11.08 0.61
C VAL A 20 0.08 12.30 1.13
N PHE A 21 1.38 12.17 1.40
CA PHE A 21 2.20 13.25 1.94
C PHE A 21 2.43 14.40 0.96
N ASP A 22 2.51 14.12 -0.35
CA ASP A 22 2.66 15.15 -1.39
C ASP A 22 1.32 15.69 -1.93
N GLY A 23 0.19 15.23 -1.37
CA GLY A 23 -1.15 15.72 -1.69
C GLY A 23 -1.77 15.13 -2.97
N ARG A 24 -1.08 14.26 -3.72
CA ARG A 24 -1.66 13.57 -4.89
C ARG A 24 -2.81 12.63 -4.53
N THR A 25 -2.82 12.11 -3.30
CA THR A 25 -3.90 11.29 -2.75
C THR A 25 -4.58 12.04 -1.60
N PRO A 26 -5.65 12.80 -1.89
CA PRO A 26 -6.43 13.47 -0.85
C PRO A 26 -7.27 12.48 0.00
N PRO A 27 -7.75 12.89 1.19
CA PRO A 27 -8.50 12.01 2.11
C PRO A 27 -9.71 11.29 1.51
N ASP A 28 -10.42 11.94 0.59
CA ASP A 28 -11.57 11.38 -0.14
C ASP A 28 -11.19 10.34 -1.21
N LYS A 29 -9.89 10.00 -1.31
CA LYS A 29 -9.36 8.99 -2.24
C LYS A 29 -8.42 7.99 -1.57
N TYR A 30 -8.33 8.00 -0.24
CA TYR A 30 -7.39 7.15 0.49
C TYR A 30 -7.58 5.67 0.15
N ASN A 31 -8.82 5.20 0.14
CA ASN A 31 -9.11 3.80 -0.04
C ASN A 31 -9.10 3.39 -1.51
N SER A 32 -9.65 4.21 -2.41
CA SER A 32 -9.60 3.96 -3.85
C SER A 32 -8.17 3.93 -4.40
N GLU A 33 -7.31 4.87 -4.02
CA GLU A 33 -5.89 4.86 -4.45
C GLU A 33 -5.13 3.67 -3.86
N TRP A 34 -5.44 3.27 -2.63
CA TRP A 34 -4.88 2.06 -2.03
C TRP A 34 -5.22 0.82 -2.86
N TRP A 35 -6.49 0.63 -3.20
CA TRP A 35 -6.94 -0.50 -4.02
C TRP A 35 -6.47 -0.43 -5.47
N TYR A 36 -6.33 0.76 -6.04
CA TYR A 36 -5.69 0.96 -7.34
C TYR A 36 -4.25 0.41 -7.34
N LEU A 37 -3.44 0.78 -6.35
CA LEU A 37 -2.05 0.33 -6.24
C LEU A 37 -1.96 -1.18 -5.95
N ARG A 38 -2.82 -1.70 -5.07
CA ARG A 38 -2.96 -3.14 -4.80
C ARG A 38 -3.27 -3.93 -6.07
N THR A 39 -4.22 -3.45 -6.88
CA THR A 39 -4.58 -4.10 -8.14
C THR A 39 -3.44 -4.01 -9.14
N LYS A 40 -2.86 -2.83 -9.31
CA LYS A 40 -1.78 -2.56 -10.27
C LYS A 40 -0.52 -3.38 -10.01
N TYR A 41 -0.09 -3.48 -8.75
CA TYR A 41 1.18 -4.11 -8.40
C TYR A 41 1.01 -5.57 -7.98
N GLN A 42 -0.05 -5.92 -7.25
CA GLN A 42 -0.25 -7.30 -6.76
C GLN A 42 -1.25 -8.12 -7.59
N GLY A 43 -2.04 -7.50 -8.47
CA GLY A 43 -3.04 -8.22 -9.27
C GLY A 43 -4.24 -8.73 -8.46
N ILE A 44 -4.57 -8.08 -7.35
CA ILE A 44 -5.65 -8.50 -6.42
C ILE A 44 -6.68 -7.40 -6.21
N CYS A 45 -7.92 -7.82 -5.97
CA CYS A 45 -9.07 -6.97 -5.72
C CYS A 45 -9.64 -7.20 -4.30
N PRO A 46 -10.42 -6.25 -3.75
CA PRO A 46 -11.13 -6.50 -2.52
C PRO A 46 -12.24 -7.55 -2.73
N PRO A 47 -12.49 -8.45 -1.77
CA PRO A 47 -13.54 -9.48 -1.89
C PRO A 47 -14.96 -8.90 -1.76
N THR A 48 -15.08 -7.68 -1.23
CA THR A 48 -16.34 -6.96 -1.06
C THR A 48 -16.19 -5.54 -1.59
N LYS A 49 -17.31 -4.89 -1.94
CA LYS A 49 -17.28 -3.49 -2.36
C LYS A 49 -16.68 -2.63 -1.25
N ARG A 50 -15.73 -1.77 -1.62
CA ARG A 50 -15.12 -0.78 -0.75
C ARG A 50 -15.52 0.62 -1.16
N THR A 51 -15.67 1.49 -0.16
CA THR A 51 -15.96 2.91 -0.25
C THR A 51 -14.90 3.67 0.54
N GLU A 52 -14.96 5.00 0.49
CA GLU A 52 -14.06 5.87 1.26
C GLU A 52 -14.46 5.96 2.75
N ASP A 53 -15.58 5.33 3.15
CA ASP A 53 -15.94 5.16 4.56
C ASP A 53 -15.01 4.17 5.28
N GLN A 54 -14.28 3.34 4.52
CA GLN A 54 -13.24 2.46 5.07
C GLN A 54 -11.85 3.03 4.85
N PHE A 55 -10.95 2.71 5.77
CA PHE A 55 -9.53 3.05 5.70
C PHE A 55 -8.69 1.78 5.75
N ASP A 56 -8.76 0.95 4.68
CA ASP A 56 -8.01 -0.30 4.58
C ASP A 56 -6.49 -0.16 4.73
N PRO A 57 -5.81 0.91 4.25
CA PRO A 57 -4.39 1.12 4.58
C PRO A 57 -4.15 1.17 6.10
N GLY A 58 -5.08 1.71 6.89
CA GLY A 58 -4.98 1.74 8.35
C GLY A 58 -4.93 0.36 9.01
N ALA A 59 -5.42 -0.69 8.34
CA ALA A 59 -5.36 -2.07 8.85
C ALA A 59 -3.95 -2.70 8.75
N LYS A 60 -2.98 -2.01 8.13
CA LYS A 60 -1.59 -2.45 8.04
C LYS A 60 -0.72 -1.69 9.04
N PHE A 61 -0.31 -2.36 10.14
CA PHE A 61 0.48 -1.83 11.26
C PHE A 61 1.41 -0.64 10.96
N HIS A 62 2.24 -0.75 9.92
CA HIS A 62 3.24 0.26 9.58
C HIS A 62 2.66 1.63 9.20
N ILE A 63 1.41 1.69 8.72
CA ILE A 63 0.72 2.93 8.39
C ILE A 63 0.34 3.70 9.66
N PRO A 64 -0.48 3.19 10.59
CA PRO A 64 -0.81 3.90 11.83
C PRO A 64 0.39 4.07 12.77
N ALA A 65 1.37 3.16 12.75
CA ALA A 65 2.60 3.29 13.55
C ALA A 65 3.65 4.25 12.93
N ASN A 66 3.35 4.85 11.77
CA ASN A 66 4.26 5.73 11.02
C ASN A 66 5.65 5.14 10.77
N VAL A 67 5.72 3.84 10.46
CA VAL A 67 6.97 3.12 10.23
C VAL A 67 7.24 3.02 8.72
N PRO A 68 8.39 3.50 8.20
CA PRO A 68 8.77 3.38 6.78
C PRO A 68 8.74 1.92 6.27
N TYR A 69 8.16 1.68 5.09
CA TYR A 69 7.99 0.32 4.56
C TYR A 69 9.01 -0.05 3.47
N ILE A 70 9.57 0.92 2.74
CA ILE A 70 10.47 0.73 1.60
C ILE A 70 11.73 -0.07 1.97
N ARG A 71 12.14 -0.02 3.24
CA ARG A 71 13.25 -0.82 3.79
C ARG A 71 13.09 -2.32 3.54
N TYR A 72 11.85 -2.84 3.55
CA TYR A 72 11.60 -4.25 3.25
C TYR A 72 11.72 -4.57 1.77
N PHE A 73 11.33 -3.65 0.88
CA PHE A 73 11.51 -3.85 -0.56
C PHE A 73 13.00 -3.92 -0.92
N ILE A 74 13.78 -2.97 -0.41
CA ILE A 74 15.24 -2.92 -0.64
C ILE A 74 15.92 -4.15 -0.03
N SER A 75 15.56 -4.55 1.20
CA SER A 75 16.18 -5.71 1.84
C SER A 75 15.95 -7.01 1.07
N PHE A 76 14.81 -7.17 0.40
CA PHE A 76 14.52 -8.38 -0.39
C PHE A 76 15.30 -8.43 -1.72
N ILE A 77 15.78 -7.29 -2.22
CA ILE A 77 16.63 -7.22 -3.43
C ILE A 77 18.10 -7.48 -3.06
N LEU A 78 18.56 -6.97 -1.91
CA LEU A 78 19.96 -7.08 -1.47
C LEU A 78 20.34 -8.46 -0.89
N GLN A 79 19.37 -9.33 -0.59
CA GLN A 79 19.54 -10.65 0.04
C GLN A 79 19.48 -11.82 -0.93
#